data_AF-A0AA88RFL1-F1
#
_entry.id   AF-A0AA88RFL1-F1
#
_cell.length_a   1.000
_cell.length_b   1.000
_cell.length_c   1.000
_cell.angle_alpha   90.00
_cell.angle_beta   90.00
_cell.angle_gamma   90.00
#
_symmetry.space_group_name_H-M   'P 1'
#
loop_
_entity.id
_entity.type
_entity.pdbx_description
1 polymer ?
#
loop_
_entity_poly.entity_id
_entity_poly.type
_entity_poly.pdbx_seq_one_letter_code
_entity_poly.pdbx_strand_id
1 'polypeptide(L)'
;MFPNHIPNHVDQTVMAVTKAVVLENSADLGIVFDIDVDRSDVVDREGNPINDDRLIVLMAAIVLKEHPGTTIVTDAHTSMALTRFIAYRGGQHCLYRVGYCNVIDKGVQLNKDGVEAHLMMETSGHGALKGNHFLDDG
;
A
#
# COMPACT_ATOMS: atom_id res chain seq x y z
N MET A 1 -15.48 3.35 -23.51
CA MET A 1 -16.57 3.23 -22.51
C MET A 1 -16.34 1.92 -21.76
N PHE A 2 -16.32 1.93 -20.43
CA PHE A 2 -16.16 0.71 -19.64
C PHE A 2 -17.53 0.05 -19.42
N PRO A 3 -17.71 -1.24 -19.75
CA PRO A 3 -19.03 -1.87 -19.77
C PRO A 3 -19.60 -2.17 -18.38
N ASN A 4 -18.75 -2.30 -17.36
CA ASN A 4 -19.16 -2.67 -16.00
C ASN A 4 -19.13 -1.46 -15.06
N HIS A 5 -17.94 -0.88 -14.89
CA HIS A 5 -17.66 0.30 -14.07
C HIS A 5 -16.33 0.91 -14.53
N ILE A 6 -16.04 2.14 -14.12
CA ILE A 6 -14.70 2.72 -14.30
C ILE A 6 -13.73 1.92 -13.41
N PRO A 7 -12.57 1.44 -13.93
CA PRO A 7 -11.55 0.80 -13.11
C PRO A 7 -10.95 1.84 -12.15
N ASN A 8 -11.37 1.78 -10.90
CA ASN A 8 -10.93 2.69 -9.85
C ASN A 8 -11.07 1.95 -8.51
N HIS A 9 -9.93 1.71 -7.86
CA HIS A 9 -9.82 0.93 -6.62
C HIS A 9 -10.56 1.57 -5.44
N VAL A 10 -10.68 2.90 -5.42
CA VAL A 10 -11.41 3.63 -4.37
C VAL A 10 -12.92 3.82 -4.67
N ASP A 11 -13.42 3.34 -5.82
CA ASP A 11 -14.83 3.48 -6.17
C ASP A 11 -15.70 2.53 -5.34
N GLN A 12 -16.75 3.08 -4.73
CA GLN A 12 -17.64 2.33 -3.84
C GLN A 12 -18.38 1.19 -4.54
N THR A 13 -18.68 1.34 -5.83
CA THR A 13 -19.34 0.30 -6.63
C THR A 13 -18.40 -0.88 -6.82
N VAL A 14 -17.14 -0.60 -7.17
CA VAL A 14 -16.11 -1.62 -7.41
C VAL A 14 -15.81 -2.39 -6.13
N MET A 15 -15.66 -1.68 -5.02
CA MET A 15 -15.45 -2.30 -3.71
C MET A 15 -16.66 -3.11 -3.25
N ALA A 16 -17.89 -2.64 -3.51
CA ALA A 16 -19.10 -3.39 -3.19
C ALA A 16 -19.23 -4.68 -4.01
N VAL A 17 -18.91 -4.63 -5.31
CA VAL A 17 -18.88 -5.81 -6.18
C VAL A 17 -17.82 -6.81 -5.70
N THR A 18 -16.62 -6.33 -5.41
CA THR A 18 -15.52 -7.18 -4.92
C THR A 18 -15.88 -7.85 -3.60
N LYS A 19 -16.47 -7.09 -2.67
CA LYS A 19 -17.00 -7.62 -1.42
C LYS A 19 -18.06 -8.70 -1.65
N ALA A 20 -19.02 -8.46 -2.53
CA ALA A 20 -20.07 -9.43 -2.82
C ALA A 20 -19.47 -10.75 -3.33
N VAL A 21 -18.54 -10.67 -4.29
CA VAL A 21 -17.85 -11.84 -4.85
C VAL A 21 -17.06 -12.60 -3.79
N VAL A 22 -16.33 -11.89 -2.91
CA VAL A 22 -15.58 -12.52 -1.80
C VAL A 22 -16.52 -13.30 -0.88
N LEU A 23 -17.64 -12.70 -0.47
CA LEU A 23 -18.60 -13.33 0.44
C LEU A 23 -19.36 -14.49 -0.22
N GLU A 24 -19.79 -14.32 -1.47
CA GLU A 24 -20.52 -15.35 -2.23
C GLU A 24 -19.68 -16.61 -2.47
N ASN A 25 -18.38 -16.44 -2.72
CA ASN A 25 -17.49 -17.55 -3.02
C ASN A 25 -16.71 -18.04 -1.80
N SER A 26 -16.92 -17.45 -0.62
CA SER A 26 -16.10 -17.70 0.58
C SER A 26 -14.60 -17.58 0.29
N ALA A 27 -14.22 -16.57 -0.48
CA ALA A 27 -12.82 -16.35 -0.86
C ALA A 27 -12.02 -15.80 0.33
N ASP A 28 -10.72 -16.12 0.37
CA ASP A 28 -9.83 -15.63 1.43
C ASP A 28 -9.48 -14.14 1.29
N LEU A 29 -9.48 -13.64 0.05
CA LEU A 29 -9.04 -12.30 -0.32
C LEU A 29 -9.66 -11.85 -1.64
N GLY A 30 -10.02 -10.58 -1.73
CA GLY A 30 -10.32 -9.89 -3.00
C GLY A 30 -9.31 -8.78 -3.24
N ILE A 31 -8.91 -8.57 -4.50
CA ILE A 31 -7.96 -7.52 -4.90
C ILE A 31 -8.60 -6.74 -6.06
N VAL A 32 -8.48 -5.42 -5.99
CA VAL A 32 -8.97 -4.49 -7.01
C VAL A 32 -7.81 -3.65 -7.49
N PHE A 33 -7.77 -3.41 -8.80
CA PHE A 33 -6.81 -2.52 -9.44
C PHE A 33 -7.51 -1.37 -10.16
N ASP A 34 -6.76 -0.32 -10.43
CA ASP A 34 -7.18 0.74 -11.36
C ASP A 34 -6.88 0.36 -12.83
N ILE A 35 -6.87 1.36 -13.73
CA ILE A 35 -6.88 1.12 -15.18
C ILE A 35 -5.54 0.59 -15.71
N ASP A 36 -4.43 1.08 -15.18
CA ASP A 36 -3.06 0.76 -15.56
C ASP A 36 -2.34 -0.14 -14.55
N VAL A 37 -3.03 -0.54 -13.47
CA VAL A 37 -2.61 -1.59 -12.55
C VAL A 37 -1.40 -1.17 -11.70
N ASP A 38 -1.20 0.14 -11.52
CA ASP A 38 -0.15 0.68 -10.65
C ASP A 38 -0.63 0.92 -9.21
N ARG A 39 -1.94 0.75 -8.98
CA ARG A 39 -2.57 0.88 -7.67
C ARG A 39 -3.51 -0.26 -7.38
N SER A 40 -3.59 -0.63 -6.11
CA SER A 40 -4.52 -1.64 -5.64
C SER A 40 -5.18 -1.29 -4.30
N ASP A 41 -6.33 -1.93 -4.08
CA ASP A 41 -6.98 -2.04 -2.78
C ASP A 41 -7.43 -3.48 -2.55
N VAL A 42 -7.63 -3.84 -1.29
CA VAL A 42 -7.88 -5.22 -0.88
C VAL A 42 -9.17 -5.33 -0.09
N VAL A 43 -9.85 -6.47 -0.20
CA VAL A 43 -10.99 -6.86 0.63
C VAL A 43 -10.66 -8.15 1.35
N ASP A 44 -10.81 -8.18 2.68
CA ASP A 44 -10.60 -9.41 3.46
C ASP A 44 -11.75 -10.42 3.30
N ARG A 45 -11.55 -11.63 3.81
CA ARG A 45 -12.56 -12.72 3.77
C ARG A 45 -13.91 -12.37 4.41
N GLU A 46 -13.95 -11.40 5.32
CA GLU A 46 -15.18 -10.95 5.98
C GLU A 46 -15.87 -9.82 5.20
N GLY A 47 -15.28 -9.40 4.08
CA GLY A 47 -15.79 -8.34 3.23
C GLY A 47 -15.44 -6.94 3.74
N ASN A 48 -14.41 -6.79 4.57
CA ASN A 48 -13.93 -5.50 5.02
C ASN A 48 -12.88 -4.95 4.05
N PRO A 49 -12.99 -3.68 3.63
CA PRO A 49 -11.95 -3.04 2.83
C PRO A 49 -10.69 -2.76 3.66
N ILE A 50 -9.54 -3.08 3.06
CA ILE A 50 -8.19 -2.77 3.49
C ILE A 50 -7.62 -1.79 2.47
N ASN A 51 -7.75 -0.50 2.77
CA ASN A 51 -7.35 0.62 1.92
C ASN A 51 -6.59 1.68 2.75
N ASP A 52 -6.04 2.68 2.06
CA ASP A 52 -5.30 3.81 2.64
C ASP A 52 -4.22 3.32 3.64
N ASP A 53 -4.22 3.87 4.86
CA ASP A 53 -3.37 3.48 5.99
C ASP A 53 -3.38 1.97 6.27
N ARG A 54 -4.51 1.27 6.08
CA ARG A 54 -4.60 -0.16 6.42
C ARG A 54 -3.79 -1.01 5.46
N LEU A 55 -3.77 -0.63 4.18
CA LEU A 55 -2.97 -1.32 3.18
C LEU A 55 -1.47 -1.09 3.47
N ILE A 56 -1.09 0.14 3.82
CA ILE A 56 0.29 0.44 4.23
C ILE A 56 0.68 -0.34 5.51
N VAL A 57 -0.22 -0.44 6.51
CA VAL A 57 0.01 -1.25 7.72
C VAL A 57 0.27 -2.72 7.35
N LEU A 58 -0.54 -3.28 6.45
CA LEU A 58 -0.39 -4.67 5.99
C LEU A 58 0.97 -4.87 5.31
N MET A 59 1.32 -4.01 4.35
CA MET A 59 2.58 -4.09 3.62
C MET A 59 3.79 -3.86 4.53
N ALA A 60 3.73 -2.87 5.42
CA ALA A 60 4.79 -2.61 6.40
C ALA A 60 4.97 -3.82 7.34
N ALA A 61 3.90 -4.51 7.74
CA ALA A 61 4.00 -5.70 8.58
C ALA A 61 4.75 -6.85 7.89
N ILE A 62 4.53 -7.04 6.60
CA ILE A 62 5.22 -8.06 5.78
C ILE A 62 6.69 -7.67 5.63
N VAL A 63 6.95 -6.44 5.17
CA VAL A 63 8.31 -5.95 4.90
C VAL A 63 9.16 -5.91 6.18
N LEU A 64 8.62 -5.50 7.32
CA LEU A 64 9.36 -5.49 8.59
C LEU A 64 9.64 -6.89 9.15
N LYS A 65 8.86 -7.91 8.74
CA LYS A 65 9.14 -9.30 9.08
C LYS A 65 10.33 -9.83 8.28
N GLU A 66 10.43 -9.46 7.01
CA GLU A 66 11.50 -9.89 6.10
C GLU A 66 12.78 -9.07 6.27
N HIS A 67 12.64 -7.78 6.55
CA HIS A 67 13.72 -6.80 6.71
C HIS A 67 13.58 -6.04 8.04
N PRO A 68 13.90 -6.68 9.18
CA PRO A 68 13.79 -6.03 10.48
C PRO A 68 14.60 -4.74 10.54
N GLY A 69 14.01 -3.66 11.08
CA GLY A 69 14.68 -2.37 11.22
C GLY A 69 14.68 -1.48 9.98
N THR A 70 14.13 -1.92 8.84
CA THR A 70 14.05 -1.08 7.64
C THR A 70 13.23 0.18 7.89
N THR A 71 13.57 1.23 7.14
CA THR A 71 12.74 2.42 7.01
C THR A 71 11.58 2.13 6.06
N ILE A 72 10.40 2.64 6.42
CA ILE A 72 9.20 2.68 5.58
C ILE A 72 8.97 4.15 5.22
N VAL A 73 8.89 4.47 3.93
CA VAL A 73 8.64 5.84 3.47
C VAL A 73 7.19 5.98 3.07
N THR A 74 6.51 7.01 3.56
CA THR A 74 5.12 7.28 3.17
C THR A 74 4.87 8.75 2.94
N ASP A 75 3.70 9.07 2.40
CA ASP A 75 3.24 10.45 2.30
C ASP A 75 2.75 11.00 3.65
N ALA A 76 2.67 12.33 3.69
CA ALA A 76 2.33 13.09 4.89
C ALA A 76 0.85 12.98 5.32
N HIS A 77 -0.02 12.32 4.54
CA HIS A 77 -1.43 12.11 4.91
C HIS A 77 -1.63 10.95 5.90
N THR A 78 -0.63 10.08 6.05
CA THR A 78 -0.75 8.91 6.91
C THR A 78 -0.99 9.26 8.38
N SER A 79 -1.70 8.40 9.09
CA SER A 79 -2.03 8.67 10.50
C SER A 79 -0.85 8.46 11.43
N MET A 80 -0.92 9.10 12.61
CA MET A 80 0.01 8.80 13.70
C MET A 80 -0.06 7.34 14.18
N ALA A 81 -1.17 6.64 13.93
CA ALA A 81 -1.30 5.24 14.31
C ALA A 81 -0.37 4.35 13.48
N LEU A 82 -0.23 4.63 12.18
CA LEU A 82 0.74 3.96 11.31
C LEU A 82 2.16 4.17 11.81
N THR A 83 2.55 5.40 12.14
CA THR A 83 3.87 5.71 12.72
C THR A 83 4.15 4.88 13.98
N ARG A 84 3.18 4.82 14.90
CA ARG A 84 3.30 4.00 16.13
C ARG A 84 3.41 2.52 15.82
N PHE A 85 2.66 2.02 14.84
CA PHE A 85 2.70 0.63 14.43
C PHE A 85 4.08 0.24 13.86
N ILE A 86 4.63 1.04 12.94
CA ILE A 86 5.96 0.81 12.35
C ILE A 86 7.03 0.80 13.45
N ALA A 87 7.01 1.80 14.34
CA ALA A 87 7.95 1.87 15.47
C ALA A 87 7.80 0.68 16.43
N TYR A 88 6.57 0.28 16.75
CA TYR A 88 6.30 -0.90 17.59
C TYR A 88 6.84 -2.20 16.97
N ARG A 89 6.81 -2.31 15.64
CA ARG A 89 7.39 -3.43 14.88
C ARG A 89 8.91 -3.33 14.69
N GLY A 90 9.55 -2.32 15.29
CA GLY A 90 11.00 -2.12 15.23
C GLY A 90 11.50 -1.43 13.96
N GLY A 91 10.61 -0.93 13.12
CA GLY A 91 10.95 -0.16 11.92
C GLY A 91 11.13 1.33 12.19
N GLN A 92 11.59 2.05 11.17
CA GLN A 92 11.64 3.52 11.16
C GLN A 92 10.59 4.06 10.19
N HIS A 93 9.88 5.12 10.57
CA HIS A 93 8.91 5.75 9.68
C HIS A 93 9.45 7.07 9.14
N CYS A 94 9.52 7.19 7.81
CA CYS A 94 9.92 8.41 7.13
C CYS A 94 8.71 9.03 6.42
N LEU A 95 8.08 10.01 7.08
CA LEU A 95 7.06 10.85 6.45
C LEU A 95 7.71 11.79 5.43
N TYR A 96 7.14 11.86 4.23
CA TYR A 96 7.66 12.70 3.16
C TYR A 96 6.57 13.44 2.39
N ARG A 97 6.99 14.31 1.47
CA ARG A 97 6.09 15.13 0.65
C ARG A 97 5.20 14.24 -0.20
N VAL A 98 3.90 14.53 -0.22
CA VAL A 98 2.88 13.89 -1.05
C VAL A 98 3.28 13.85 -2.54
N GLY A 99 2.91 12.76 -3.20
CA GLY A 99 3.17 12.41 -4.59
C GLY A 99 4.05 11.17 -4.68
N TYR A 100 3.57 10.10 -5.33
CA TYR A 100 4.23 8.79 -5.35
C TYR A 100 5.70 8.86 -5.80
N CYS A 101 6.01 9.64 -6.86
CA CYS A 101 7.40 9.86 -7.28
C CYS A 101 8.27 10.40 -6.13
N ASN A 102 7.76 11.34 -5.33
CA ASN A 102 8.52 11.91 -4.21
C ASN A 102 8.81 10.86 -3.14
N VAL A 103 7.83 10.01 -2.84
CA VAL A 103 7.93 8.95 -1.83
C VAL A 103 8.90 7.87 -2.30
N ILE A 104 8.80 7.45 -3.57
CA ILE A 104 9.71 6.49 -4.19
C ILE A 104 11.14 7.06 -4.28
N ASP A 105 11.31 8.26 -4.83
CA ASP A 105 12.61 8.92 -4.96
C ASP A 105 13.28 9.09 -3.60
N LYS A 106 12.50 9.37 -2.54
CA LYS A 106 13.03 9.45 -1.18
C LYS A 106 13.54 8.10 -0.70
N GLY A 107 12.81 7.00 -0.94
CA GLY A 107 13.29 5.66 -0.64
C GLY A 107 14.56 5.30 -1.39
N VAL A 108 14.63 5.61 -2.69
CA VAL A 108 15.84 5.43 -3.51
C VAL A 108 17.01 6.22 -2.95
N GLN A 109 16.79 7.48 -2.59
CA GLN A 109 17.81 8.34 -2.01
C GLN A 109 18.32 7.80 -0.67
N LEU A 110 17.42 7.38 0.24
CA LEU A 110 17.80 6.78 1.52
C LEU A 110 18.70 5.55 1.33
N ASN A 111 18.35 4.66 0.40
CA ASN A 111 19.17 3.49 0.12
C ASN A 111 20.55 3.86 -0.45
N LYS A 112 20.64 4.89 -1.31
CA LYS A 112 21.94 5.41 -1.78
C LYS A 112 22.79 5.99 -0.64
N ASP A 113 22.14 6.56 0.37
CA ASP A 113 22.77 7.13 1.56
C ASP A 113 23.10 6.06 2.64
N GLY A 114 22.85 4.78 2.36
CA GLY A 114 23.12 3.67 3.29
C GLY A 114 22.03 3.45 4.35
N VAL A 115 20.87 4.09 4.21
CA VAL A 115 19.69 3.86 5.04
C VAL A 115 18.75 2.90 4.30
N GLU A 116 18.64 1.67 4.81
CA GLU A 116 17.78 0.65 4.20
C GLU A 116 16.31 1.10 4.26
N ALA A 117 15.69 1.22 3.08
CA ALA A 117 14.28 1.49 2.90
C ALA A 117 13.68 0.52 1.87
N HIS A 118 12.88 -0.44 2.34
CA HIS A 118 12.37 -1.51 1.50
C HIS A 118 10.96 -1.27 0.96
N LEU A 119 10.19 -0.38 1.58
CA LEU A 119 8.83 -0.03 1.20
C LEU A 119 8.68 1.49 1.10
N MET A 120 8.10 1.92 -0.01
CA MET A 120 7.65 3.29 -0.24
C MET A 120 6.21 3.23 -0.71
N MET A 121 5.29 3.83 0.04
CA MET A 121 3.86 3.68 -0.27
C MET A 121 3.07 4.91 0.13
N GLU A 122 2.08 5.27 -0.69
CA GLU A 122 1.14 6.34 -0.41
C GLU A 122 -0.23 5.82 0.01
N THR A 123 -0.97 6.67 0.73
CA THR A 123 -2.39 6.43 1.02
C THR A 123 -3.26 6.31 -0.22
N SER A 124 -2.81 6.81 -1.37
CA SER A 124 -3.51 6.75 -2.66
C SER A 124 -3.47 5.36 -3.34
N GLY A 125 -2.72 4.40 -2.79
CA GLY A 125 -2.56 3.05 -3.34
C GLY A 125 -1.28 2.84 -4.16
N HIS A 126 -0.55 3.90 -4.49
CA HIS A 126 0.77 3.78 -5.16
C HIS A 126 1.80 3.19 -4.20
N GLY A 127 2.64 2.27 -4.68
CA GLY A 127 3.54 1.49 -3.85
C GLY A 127 4.72 0.95 -4.62
N ALA A 128 5.90 1.00 -4.02
CA ALA A 128 7.12 0.45 -4.56
C ALA A 128 7.91 -0.32 -3.52
N LEU A 129 8.47 -1.44 -3.95
CA LEU A 129 9.39 -2.26 -3.17
C LEU A 129 10.81 -2.15 -3.70
N LYS A 130 11.79 -2.10 -2.80
CA LYS A 130 13.21 -2.20 -3.16
C LYS A 130 13.51 -3.46 -3.96
N GLY A 131 12.88 -4.59 -3.59
CA GLY A 131 13.00 -5.87 -4.28
C GLY A 131 12.44 -5.87 -5.71
N ASN A 132 11.52 -4.94 -6.01
CA ASN A 132 10.94 -4.74 -7.34
C ASN A 132 11.54 -3.49 -8.04
N HIS A 133 12.83 -3.23 -7.80
CA HIS A 133 13.58 -2.16 -8.45
C HIS A 133 13.00 -0.75 -8.25
N PHE A 134 12.27 -0.52 -7.14
CA PHE A 134 11.62 0.76 -6.83
C PHE A 134 10.59 1.20 -7.88
N LEU A 135 10.06 0.26 -8.65
CA LEU A 135 8.96 0.52 -9.57
C LEU A 135 7.65 0.62 -8.79
N ASP A 136 6.82 1.56 -9.21
CA ASP A 136 5.43 1.65 -8.76
C ASP A 136 4.65 0.48 -9.35
N ASP A 137 4.01 -0.31 -8.50
CA ASP A 137 3.38 -1.58 -8.86
C ASP A 137 2.23 -1.90 -7.89
N GLY A 138 1.08 -2.27 -8.45
CA GLY A 138 -0.17 -2.52 -7.72
C GLY A 138 -0.18 -3.82 -6.93
#